data_AF-A0A918PVX2-F1
#
_entry.id   AF-A0A918PVX2-F1
#
_cell.length_a   1.000
_cell.length_b   1.000
_cell.length_c   1.000
_cell.angle_alpha   90.00
_cell.angle_beta   90.00
_cell.angle_gamma   90.00
#
_symmetry.space_group_name_H-M   'P 1'
#
loop_
_entity.id
_entity.type
_entity.pdbx_description
1 polymer ?
#
loop_
_entity_poly.entity_id
_entity_poly.type
_entity_poly.pdbx_seq_one_letter_code
_entity_poly.pdbx_strand_id
1 'polypeptide(L)'
;MKEKLNTSLQSISLVAVAGLAAWSVFSGDMSSKEMLSHLILFLILVEILSLILVYKSYPESHTTYKMAIIAIFMILLGIKRMMPDFFVPLTVTAFAVNYLYNFYTNQKRRKGMFKRKKQDKYKL
;
A
#
# COMPACT_ATOMS: atom_id res chain seq x y z
N MET A 1 -10.94 11.49 -12.80
CA MET A 1 -9.59 11.07 -13.29
C MET A 1 -8.66 10.63 -12.17
N LYS A 2 -8.52 11.39 -11.08
CA LYS A 2 -7.65 11.03 -9.92
C LYS A 2 -7.95 9.66 -9.30
N GLU A 3 -9.22 9.25 -9.25
CA GLU A 3 -9.62 7.92 -8.76
C GLU A 3 -9.17 6.79 -9.69
N LYS A 4 -9.32 6.96 -11.02
CA LYS A 4 -8.82 6.01 -12.01
C LYS A 4 -7.30 5.86 -11.94
N LEU A 5 -6.57 6.98 -11.73
CA LEU A 5 -5.12 7.00 -11.53
C LEU A 5 -4.69 6.28 -10.26
N ASN A 6 -5.43 6.44 -9.16
CA ASN A 6 -5.12 5.74 -7.91
C ASN A 6 -5.37 4.24 -8.04
N THR A 7 -6.48 3.85 -8.67
CA THR A 7 -6.76 2.44 -8.94
C THR A 7 -5.72 1.84 -9.89
N SER A 8 -5.29 2.56 -10.93
CA SER A 8 -4.20 2.09 -11.79
C SER A 8 -2.87 1.98 -11.04
N LEU A 9 -2.56 2.91 -10.13
CA LEU A 9 -1.37 2.83 -9.28
C LEU A 9 -1.40 1.57 -8.41
N GLN A 10 -2.54 1.23 -7.82
CA GLN A 10 -2.71 0.02 -7.00
C GLN A 10 -2.65 -1.26 -7.84
N SER A 11 -3.18 -1.26 -9.06
CA SER A 11 -3.06 -2.40 -9.98
C SER A 11 -1.62 -2.59 -10.45
N ILE A 12 -0.92 -1.50 -10.79
CA ILE A 12 0.48 -1.52 -11.20
C ILE A 12 1.36 -1.98 -10.05
N SER A 13 1.09 -1.52 -8.81
CA SER A 13 1.87 -1.99 -7.66
C SER A 13 1.69 -3.48 -7.40
N LEU A 14 0.49 -4.02 -7.62
CA LEU A 14 0.24 -5.46 -7.52
C LEU A 14 1.06 -6.23 -8.57
N VAL A 15 1.00 -5.81 -9.83
CA VAL A 15 1.72 -6.46 -10.93
C VAL A 15 3.23 -6.34 -10.72
N ALA A 16 3.71 -5.20 -10.24
CA ALA A 16 5.11 -4.99 -9.91
C ALA A 16 5.57 -5.88 -8.74
N VAL A 17 4.77 -6.01 -7.68
CA VAL A 17 5.07 -6.91 -6.55
C VAL A 17 5.10 -8.37 -7.01
N ALA A 18 4.11 -8.81 -7.79
CA ALA A 18 4.05 -10.17 -8.32
C ALA A 18 5.19 -10.45 -9.31
N GLY A 19 5.54 -9.46 -10.16
CA GLY A 19 6.63 -9.56 -11.13
C GLY A 19 8.01 -9.62 -10.47
N LEU A 20 8.27 -8.77 -9.47
CA LEU A 20 9.52 -8.81 -8.71
C LEU A 20 9.65 -10.08 -7.86
N ALA A 21 8.54 -10.59 -7.31
CA ALA A 21 8.51 -11.86 -6.60
C ALA A 21 8.74 -13.07 -7.52
N ALA A 22 8.16 -13.05 -8.72
CA ALA A 22 8.44 -14.07 -9.73
C ALA A 22 9.90 -14.00 -10.19
N TRP A 23 10.40 -12.80 -10.49
CA TRP A 23 11.76 -12.57 -10.94
C TRP A 23 12.81 -13.10 -9.96
N SER A 24 12.64 -12.89 -8.65
CA SER A 24 13.60 -13.38 -7.65
C SER A 24 13.69 -14.90 -7.58
N VAL A 25 12.60 -15.61 -7.91
CA VAL A 25 12.57 -17.08 -7.93
C VAL A 25 13.33 -17.60 -9.16
N PHE A 26 13.25 -16.88 -10.28
CA PHE A 26 13.91 -17.28 -11.53
C PHE A 26 15.36 -16.79 -11.66
N SER A 27 15.72 -15.65 -11.05
CA SER A 27 17.06 -15.08 -11.20
C SER A 27 18.11 -15.71 -10.28
N GLY A 28 17.71 -16.43 -9.22
CA GLY A 28 18.60 -17.20 -8.33
C GLY A 28 19.59 -16.39 -7.47
N ASP A 29 19.88 -15.15 -7.85
CA ASP A 29 20.97 -14.35 -7.28
C ASP A 29 20.59 -13.52 -6.04
N MET A 30 19.32 -13.47 -5.65
CA MET A 30 18.83 -12.56 -4.61
C MET A 30 18.19 -13.30 -3.43
N SER A 31 18.63 -12.99 -2.20
CA SER A 31 18.01 -13.55 -1.00
C SER A 31 16.57 -13.05 -0.83
N SER A 32 15.65 -13.90 -0.37
CA SER A 32 14.25 -13.51 -0.13
C SER A 32 14.13 -12.31 0.82
N LYS A 33 15.04 -12.16 1.79
CA LYS A 33 15.08 -11.00 2.71
C LYS A 33 15.42 -9.70 1.98
N GLU A 34 16.32 -9.76 1.00
CA GLU A 34 16.71 -8.60 0.21
C GLU A 34 15.61 -8.20 -0.76
N MET A 35 15.01 -9.17 -1.46
CA MET A 35 13.87 -8.93 -2.34
C MET A 35 12.73 -8.23 -1.58
N LEU A 36 12.33 -8.78 -0.43
CA LEU A 36 11.27 -8.19 0.40
C LEU A 36 11.61 -6.78 0.86
N SER A 37 12.88 -6.48 1.15
CA SER A 37 13.31 -5.12 1.48
C SER A 37 13.11 -4.14 0.33
N HIS A 38 13.44 -4.54 -0.90
CA HIS A 38 13.24 -3.71 -2.09
C HIS A 38 11.75 -3.51 -2.38
N LEU A 39 10.94 -4.57 -2.21
CA LEU A 39 9.48 -4.50 -2.33
C LEU A 39 8.86 -3.55 -1.31
N ILE A 40 9.33 -3.58 -0.06
CA ILE A 40 8.88 -2.64 0.98
C ILE A 40 9.17 -1.20 0.55
N LEU A 41 10.40 -0.90 0.11
CA LEU A 41 10.79 0.45 -0.33
C LEU A 41 9.94 0.92 -1.52
N PHE A 42 9.74 0.05 -2.51
CA PHE A 42 8.90 0.33 -3.66
C PHE A 42 7.46 0.63 -3.24
N LEU A 43 6.88 -0.20 -2.35
CA LEU A 43 5.53 -0.01 -1.86
C LEU A 43 5.37 1.26 -1.02
N ILE A 44 6.37 1.66 -0.23
CA ILE A 44 6.36 2.94 0.47
C ILE A 44 6.25 4.09 -0.54
N LEU A 45 7.03 4.08 -1.62
CA LEU A 45 6.97 5.12 -2.65
C LEU A 45 5.60 5.19 -3.32
N VAL A 46 5.05 4.02 -3.71
CA VAL A 46 3.70 3.92 -4.27
C VAL A 46 2.65 4.46 -3.31
N GLU A 47 2.75 4.12 -2.03
CA GLU A 47 1.77 4.51 -1.02
C GLU A 47 1.82 6.00 -0.71
N ILE A 48 3.01 6.61 -0.71
CA ILE A 48 3.19 8.07 -0.60
C ILE A 48 2.59 8.78 -1.82
N LEU A 49 2.91 8.33 -3.04
CA LEU A 49 2.34 8.91 -4.26
C LEU A 49 0.81 8.80 -4.26
N SER A 50 0.29 7.64 -3.87
CA SER A 50 -1.13 7.39 -3.71
C SER A 50 -1.74 8.35 -2.68
N LEU A 51 -1.11 8.53 -1.52
CA LEU A 51 -1.55 9.46 -0.47
C LEU A 51 -1.65 10.89 -1.01
N ILE A 52 -0.59 11.39 -1.67
CA ILE A 52 -0.54 12.74 -2.24
C ILE A 52 -1.70 12.97 -3.23
N LEU A 53 -1.98 12.00 -4.09
CA LEU A 53 -3.06 12.08 -5.09
C LEU A 53 -4.46 12.13 -4.46
N VAL A 54 -4.62 11.52 -3.30
CA VAL A 54 -5.90 11.11 -2.70
C VAL A 54 -6.24 11.96 -1.47
N TYR A 55 -5.25 12.59 -0.84
CA TYR A 55 -5.35 13.32 0.42
C TYR A 55 -6.50 14.33 0.48
N LYS A 56 -6.74 15.08 -0.61
CA LYS A 56 -7.80 16.10 -0.66
C LYS A 56 -9.20 15.54 -0.94
N SER A 57 -9.31 14.37 -1.55
CA SER A 57 -10.59 13.85 -2.08
C SER A 57 -11.21 12.75 -1.24
N TYR A 58 -10.42 12.08 -0.41
CA TYR A 58 -10.84 10.90 0.33
C TYR A 58 -11.13 11.22 1.81
N PRO A 59 -11.94 10.38 2.48
CA PRO A 59 -12.20 10.49 3.91
C PRO A 59 -10.93 10.26 4.73
N GLU A 60 -10.87 10.88 5.91
CA GLU A 60 -9.72 10.80 6.82
C GLU A 60 -9.37 9.37 7.22
N SER A 61 -10.37 8.50 7.38
CA SER A 61 -10.14 7.07 7.65
C SER A 61 -9.25 6.40 6.61
N HIS A 62 -9.33 6.83 5.34
CA HIS A 62 -8.52 6.27 4.28
C HIS A 62 -7.08 6.76 4.32
N THR A 63 -6.89 8.06 4.52
CA THR A 63 -5.56 8.66 4.62
C THR A 63 -4.83 8.15 5.86
N THR A 64 -5.53 8.00 6.99
CA THR A 64 -4.96 7.43 8.23
C THR A 64 -4.51 6.00 8.03
N TYR A 65 -5.31 5.17 7.34
CA TYR A 65 -4.89 3.80 7.01
C TYR A 65 -3.64 3.76 6.14
N LYS A 66 -3.57 4.60 5.09
CA LYS A 66 -2.37 4.67 4.22
C LYS A 66 -1.13 5.08 5.01
N MET A 67 -1.25 6.06 5.90
CA MET A 67 -0.18 6.46 6.81
C MET A 67 0.25 5.32 7.75
N ALA A 68 -0.71 4.56 8.28
CA ALA A 68 -0.42 3.40 9.11
C ALA A 68 0.32 2.28 8.34
N ILE A 69 -0.05 2.01 7.08
CA ILE A 69 0.65 1.05 6.23
C ILE A 69 2.09 1.50 5.95
N ILE A 70 2.30 2.78 5.65
CA ILE A 70 3.66 3.34 5.48
C ILE A 70 4.48 3.16 6.76
N ALA A 71 3.90 3.44 7.93
CA ALA A 71 4.57 3.24 9.21
C ALA A 71 4.93 1.77 9.45
N ILE A 72 4.01 0.83 9.18
CA ILE A 72 4.25 -0.61 9.29
C ILE A 72 5.43 -1.04 8.40
N PHE A 73 5.46 -0.57 7.15
CA PHE A 73 6.56 -0.84 6.23
C PHE A 73 7.91 -0.31 6.72
N MET A 74 7.94 0.90 7.30
CA MET A 74 9.15 1.43 7.94
C MET A 74 9.58 0.60 9.16
N ILE A 75 8.63 0.18 10.00
CA ILE A 75 8.90 -0.67 11.17
C ILE A 75 9.49 -2.02 10.74
N LEU A 76 8.97 -2.64 9.66
CA LEU A 76 9.48 -3.90 9.13
C LEU A 76 10.96 -3.81 8.71
N LEU A 77 11.41 -2.67 8.19
CA LEU A 77 12.83 -2.44 7.90
C LEU A 77 13.70 -2.45 9.17
N GLY A 78 13.17 -1.97 10.30
CA GLY A 78 13.80 -2.09 11.61
C GLY A 78 13.81 -3.53 12.14
N ILE A 79 12.67 -4.23 12.03
CA ILE A 79 12.53 -5.64 12.44
C ILE A 79 13.51 -6.54 11.69
N LYS A 80 13.80 -6.26 10.41
CA LYS A 80 14.84 -6.97 9.64
C LYS A 80 16.18 -7.06 10.39
N ARG A 81 16.57 -6.00 11.12
CA ARG A 81 17.83 -5.96 11.87
C ARG A 81 17.71 -6.56 13.27
N MET A 82 16.58 -6.33 13.94
CA MET A 82 16.38 -6.74 15.34
C MET A 82 15.93 -8.19 15.48
N MET A 83 15.08 -8.68 14.58
CA MET A 83 14.46 -10.01 14.59
C MET A 83 14.30 -10.54 13.15
N PRO A 84 15.43 -10.91 12.49
CA PRO A 84 15.46 -11.27 11.07
C PRO A 84 14.62 -12.50 10.70
N ASP A 85 14.33 -13.38 11.66
CA ASP A 85 13.54 -14.60 11.43
C ASP A 85 12.05 -14.30 11.31
N PHE A 86 11.57 -13.23 11.96
CA PHE A 86 10.18 -12.77 11.86
C PHE A 86 9.94 -11.83 10.69
N PHE A 87 11.00 -11.32 10.07
CA PHE A 87 10.89 -10.35 8.98
C PHE A 87 10.07 -10.86 7.80
N VAL A 88 10.35 -12.07 7.33
CA VAL A 88 9.66 -12.68 6.18
C VAL A 88 8.16 -12.86 6.44
N PRO A 89 7.72 -13.59 7.48
CA PRO A 89 6.29 -13.82 7.72
C PRO A 89 5.52 -12.52 8.00
N LEU A 90 6.12 -11.57 8.74
CA LEU A 90 5.47 -10.28 9.02
C LEU A 90 5.34 -9.41 7.76
N THR A 91 6.33 -9.42 6.88
CA THR A 91 6.28 -8.66 5.62
C THR A 91 5.20 -9.22 4.70
N VAL A 92 5.12 -10.54 4.55
CA VAL A 92 4.06 -11.19 3.76
C VAL A 92 2.67 -10.84 4.32
N THR A 93 2.52 -10.88 5.64
CA THR A 93 1.27 -10.51 6.31
C THR A 93 0.89 -9.05 6.03
N ALA A 94 1.84 -8.13 6.16
CA ALA A 94 1.62 -6.71 5.89
C ALA A 94 1.22 -6.46 4.42
N PHE A 95 1.82 -7.18 3.47
CA PHE A 95 1.45 -7.11 2.05
C PHE A 95 0.03 -7.62 1.81
N ALA A 96 -0.34 -8.75 2.42
CA ALA A 96 -1.69 -9.31 2.31
C ALA A 96 -2.75 -8.35 2.86
N VAL A 97 -2.52 -7.77 4.05
CA VAL A 97 -3.42 -6.80 4.68
C VAL A 97 -3.53 -5.52 3.84
N ASN A 98 -2.42 -5.00 3.32
CA ASN A 98 -2.44 -3.85 2.41
C ASN A 98 -3.25 -4.15 1.15
N TYR A 99 -3.04 -5.32 0.54
CA TYR A 99 -3.77 -5.74 -0.65
C TYR A 99 -5.27 -5.87 -0.38
N LEU A 100 -5.65 -6.56 0.69
CA LEU A 100 -7.04 -6.77 1.08
C LEU A 100 -7.77 -5.44 1.28
N TYR A 101 -7.12 -4.50 1.96
CA TYR A 101 -7.68 -3.17 2.14
C TYR A 101 -7.82 -2.40 0.83
N ASN A 102 -6.80 -2.45 -0.04
CA ASN A 102 -6.86 -1.80 -1.34
C ASN A 102 -7.98 -2.40 -2.21
N PHE A 103 -8.17 -3.71 -2.17
CA PHE A 103 -9.28 -4.39 -2.84
C PHE A 103 -10.65 -3.94 -2.28
N TYR A 104 -10.80 -3.95 -0.96
CA TYR A 104 -12.03 -3.55 -0.28
C TYR A 104 -12.41 -2.09 -0.54
N THR A 105 -11.43 -1.19 -0.47
CA THR A 105 -11.66 0.23 -0.76
C THR A 105 -11.98 0.45 -2.22
N ASN A 106 -11.37 -0.29 -3.16
CA ASN A 106 -11.71 -0.20 -4.59
C ASN A 106 -13.15 -0.67 -4.88
N GLN A 107 -13.60 -1.75 -4.23
CA GLN A 107 -15.00 -2.22 -4.29
C GLN A 107 -15.98 -1.14 -3.77
N LYS A 108 -15.68 -0.53 -2.62
CA LYS A 108 -16.51 0.57 -2.08
C LYS A 108 -16.48 1.84 -2.95
N ARG A 109 -15.35 2.14 -3.61
CA ARG A 109 -15.22 3.25 -4.58
C ARG A 109 -16.12 3.06 -5.80
N ARG A 110 -16.15 1.85 -6.38
CA ARG A 110 -17.05 1.54 -7.53
C ARG A 110 -18.53 1.75 -7.20
N LYS A 111 -18.90 1.60 -5.93
CA LYS A 111 -20.25 1.86 -5.41
C LYS A 111 -20.52 3.32 -5.00
N GLY A 112 -19.58 4.25 -5.23
CA GLY A 112 -19.76 5.69 -4.98
C GLY A 112 -19.74 6.11 -3.50
N MET A 113 -19.51 5.19 -2.56
CA MET A 113 -19.62 5.45 -1.11
C MET A 113 -18.38 6.14 -0.50
N PHE A 114 -17.37 6.47 -1.30
CA PHE A 114 -16.04 6.90 -0.84
C PHE A 114 -15.76 8.41 -0.98
N LYS A 115 -16.79 9.22 -1.21
CA LYS A 115 -16.66 10.68 -1.24
C LYS A 115 -16.70 11.23 0.18
N ARG A 116 -15.73 12.09 0.54
CA ARG A 116 -15.79 12.90 1.77
C ARG A 116 -17.15 13.62 1.76
N LYS A 117 -18.00 13.41 2.77
CA LYS A 117 -19.21 14.23 2.92
C LYS A 117 -18.74 15.68 2.91
N LYS A 118 -19.14 16.46 1.90
CA LYS A 118 -19.05 17.92 2.00
C LYS A 118 -19.86 18.25 3.25
N GLN A 119 -19.20 18.67 4.33
CA GLN A 119 -19.89 19.47 5.32
C GLN A 119 -20.33 20.71 4.55
N ASP A 120 -21.62 20.78 4.22
CA ASP A 120 -22.23 22.06 3.93
C ASP A 120 -21.94 22.93 5.16
N LYS A 121 -20.99 23.85 5.00
CA LYS A 121 -20.81 24.95 5.95
C LYS A 121 -22.18 25.59 6.05
N TYR A 122 -22.78 25.42 7.23
CA TYR A 122 -24.01 26.05 7.70
C TYR A 122 -24.51 27.17 6.79
N LYS A 123 -25.57 26.90 6.03
CA LYS A 123 -26.53 27.93 5.65
C LYS A 123 -27.35 28.21 6.91
N LEU A 124 -26.92 29.18 7.69
CA LEU A 124 -27.71 29.91 8.68
C LEU A 124 -27.46 31.38 8.40
#